data_AF-A0A314UAI3-F1
#
_entry.id   AF-A0A314UAI3-F1
#
_cell.length_a   1.000
_cell.length_b   1.000
_cell.length_c   1.000
_cell.angle_alpha   90.00
_cell.angle_beta   90.00
_cell.angle_gamma   90.00
#
_symmetry.space_group_name_H-M   'P 1'
#
loop_
_entity.id
_entity.type
_entity.pdbx_description
1 polymer ?
#
loop_
_entity_poly.entity_id
_entity_poly.type
_entity_poly.pdbx_seq_one_letter_code
_entity_poly.pdbx_strand_id
1 'polypeptide(L)'
;MASSASTSGTATNVMLAIFEKKTTQIDLYRPLRNYIAFNYSEREAQNLEDDLQTVKQLRSDLERQPDPSLTTRRDLLQNYYKALCLVETRFPISPDKDHINNITFVWHDAFKNKQKASQQNIHLEKAAVLFNLGAVYSQIGLSYDRATVDGRRLASHAFIASAGAFAILRDNAATKASIGSSTTVDLSVECAGMLERLMLAQAQECVFENTIAKGSTPGVCAKISRQAGLYYEEALAACNVPPLNQHFDRAGSHTCKACYRYGLELHEKEEIAEEIARLKSGISALSEAKKSTKGAAAQILDAISKLEANLNRNLERAVKENDRVYLMRVPSPSSLPPLPAFSMVKPLR
;
A
#
# COMPACT_ATOMS: atom_id res chain seq x y z
N MET A 1 19.17 -20.00 39.28
CA MET A 1 18.20 -20.67 38.39
C MET A 1 18.00 -19.78 37.19
N ALA A 2 18.42 -20.24 36.01
CA ALA A 2 18.43 -19.46 34.79
C ALA A 2 17.00 -19.21 34.30
N SER A 3 16.65 -17.95 34.07
CA SER A 3 15.39 -17.52 33.47
C SER A 3 15.29 -18.03 32.03
N SER A 4 14.34 -18.91 31.77
CA SER A 4 13.99 -19.35 30.42
C SER A 4 13.39 -18.18 29.65
N ALA A 5 14.19 -17.55 28.80
CA ALA A 5 13.70 -16.67 27.75
C ALA A 5 12.77 -17.49 26.84
N SER A 6 11.46 -17.23 26.94
CA SER A 6 10.47 -17.80 26.05
C SER A 6 10.69 -17.23 24.66
N THR A 7 11.27 -18.01 23.76
CA THR A 7 11.30 -17.72 22.32
C THR A 7 9.87 -17.72 21.78
N SER A 8 9.23 -16.55 21.77
CA SER A 8 7.98 -16.31 21.08
C SER A 8 8.24 -16.44 19.58
N GLY A 9 7.78 -17.53 18.97
CA GLY A 9 7.72 -17.63 17.52
C GLY A 9 6.85 -16.48 16.99
N THR A 10 7.48 -15.47 16.39
CA THR A 10 6.78 -14.34 15.77
C THR A 10 5.90 -14.87 14.66
N ALA A 11 4.59 -14.82 14.85
CA ALA A 11 3.63 -15.08 13.80
C ALA A 11 3.87 -14.06 12.67
N THR A 12 4.24 -14.53 11.48
CA THR A 12 4.37 -13.67 10.29
C THR A 12 2.99 -13.18 9.88
N ASN A 13 2.77 -11.88 9.96
CA ASN A 13 1.48 -11.29 9.61
C ASN A 13 1.20 -11.35 8.11
N VAL A 14 -0.08 -11.44 7.79
CA VAL A 14 -0.52 -11.39 6.40
C VAL A 14 -0.46 -9.94 5.93
N MET A 15 0.49 -9.64 5.06
CA MET A 15 0.56 -8.38 4.33
C MET A 15 -0.09 -8.53 2.96
N LEU A 16 -0.57 -7.42 2.41
CA LEU A 16 -1.21 -7.34 1.11
C LEU A 16 -0.26 -6.79 0.04
N ALA A 17 -0.38 -7.33 -1.17
CA ALA A 17 0.14 -6.72 -2.37
C ALA A 17 -1.00 -6.34 -3.30
N ILE A 18 -0.74 -5.33 -4.11
CA ILE A 18 -1.62 -4.85 -5.16
C ILE A 18 -1.19 -5.50 -6.47
N PHE A 19 -2.17 -5.91 -7.27
CA PHE A 19 -1.93 -6.43 -8.61
C PHE A 19 -1.85 -5.29 -9.63
N GLU A 20 -1.04 -5.50 -10.66
CA GLU A 20 -0.89 -4.54 -11.74
C GLU A 20 -2.17 -4.44 -12.58
N LYS A 21 -2.47 -3.22 -13.04
CA LYS A 21 -3.43 -2.95 -14.11
C LYS A 21 -2.92 -3.54 -15.42
N LYS A 22 -3.87 -3.88 -16.29
CA LYS A 22 -3.61 -4.38 -17.64
C LYS A 22 -3.98 -3.33 -18.68
N THR A 23 -3.21 -3.26 -19.75
CA THR A 23 -3.39 -2.33 -20.87
C THR A 23 -3.51 -3.07 -22.19
N THR A 24 -3.88 -2.36 -23.25
CA THR A 24 -3.89 -2.87 -24.62
C THR A 24 -2.66 -2.35 -25.38
N GLN A 25 -2.23 -3.11 -26.39
CA GLN A 25 -1.14 -2.68 -27.26
C GLN A 25 -1.50 -1.40 -28.02
N ILE A 26 -0.54 -0.46 -28.07
CA ILE A 26 -0.66 0.80 -28.82
C ILE A 26 0.64 1.11 -29.57
N ASP A 27 0.51 1.87 -30.66
CA ASP A 27 1.66 2.41 -31.39
C ASP A 27 1.89 3.88 -31.02
N LEU A 28 2.97 4.14 -30.29
CA LEU A 28 3.41 5.51 -29.97
C LEU A 28 4.39 6.05 -31.01
N TYR A 29 5.08 5.19 -31.74
CA TYR A 29 6.16 5.62 -32.63
C TYR A 29 5.62 6.41 -33.82
N ARG A 30 4.67 5.83 -34.59
CA ARG A 30 4.20 6.47 -35.83
C ARG A 30 3.53 7.82 -35.57
N PRO A 31 2.61 7.95 -34.59
CA PRO A 31 1.97 9.24 -34.32
C PRO A 31 2.95 10.35 -33.92
N LEU A 32 3.90 10.05 -33.02
CA LEU A 32 4.90 11.01 -32.55
C LEU A 32 5.85 11.43 -33.69
N ARG A 33 6.31 10.48 -34.50
CA ARG A 33 7.15 10.75 -35.67
C ARG A 33 6.42 11.64 -36.68
N ASN A 34 5.19 11.29 -37.02
CA ASN A 34 4.38 12.03 -37.99
C ASN A 34 4.12 13.46 -37.53
N TYR A 35 3.90 13.67 -36.22
CA TYR A 35 3.76 15.00 -35.65
C TYR A 35 5.04 15.84 -35.84
N ILE A 36 6.23 15.25 -35.63
CA ILE A 36 7.50 15.96 -35.85
C ILE A 36 7.66 16.31 -37.33
N ALA A 37 7.45 15.33 -38.21
CA ALA A 37 7.60 15.50 -39.65
C ALA A 37 6.68 16.59 -40.21
N PHE A 38 5.44 16.65 -39.72
CA PHE A 38 4.43 17.61 -40.16
C PHE A 38 4.67 19.03 -39.63
N ASN A 39 4.99 19.17 -38.33
CA ASN A 39 5.09 20.49 -37.68
C ASN A 39 6.49 21.12 -37.75
N TYR A 40 7.52 20.31 -37.99
CA TYR A 40 8.91 20.77 -38.00
C TYR A 40 9.58 20.41 -39.34
N SER A 41 10.01 19.16 -39.52
CA SER A 41 10.51 18.66 -40.81
C SER A 41 10.76 17.13 -40.79
N GLU A 42 10.81 16.53 -41.98
CA GLU A 42 11.21 15.11 -42.13
C GLU A 42 12.64 14.86 -41.63
N ARG A 43 13.54 15.85 -41.78
CA ARG A 43 14.92 15.76 -41.31
C ARG A 43 14.98 15.70 -39.79
N GLU A 44 14.19 16.49 -39.08
CA GLU A 44 14.12 16.44 -37.61
C GLU A 44 13.51 15.15 -37.11
N ALA A 45 12.46 14.64 -37.79
CA ALA A 45 11.91 13.32 -37.47
C ALA A 45 12.97 12.22 -37.59
N GLN A 46 13.82 12.28 -38.62
CA GLN A 46 14.92 11.33 -38.81
C GLN A 46 16.03 11.48 -37.75
N ASN A 47 16.34 12.72 -37.33
CA ASN A 47 17.34 12.98 -36.29
C ASN A 47 16.90 12.47 -34.90
N LEU A 48 15.59 12.34 -34.66
CA LEU A 48 15.01 11.87 -33.40
C LEU A 48 14.57 10.40 -33.44
N GLU A 49 14.95 9.65 -34.48
CA GLU A 49 14.53 8.27 -34.68
C GLU A 49 14.89 7.38 -33.48
N ASP A 50 16.10 7.50 -32.93
CA ASP A 50 16.57 6.70 -31.81
C ASP A 50 15.77 6.97 -30.53
N ASP A 51 15.40 8.22 -30.27
CA ASP A 51 14.56 8.61 -29.13
C ASP A 51 13.13 8.06 -29.28
N LEU A 52 12.56 8.15 -30.48
CA LEU A 52 11.23 7.61 -30.78
C LEU A 52 11.20 6.09 -30.67
N GLN A 53 12.24 5.39 -31.13
CA GLN A 53 12.38 3.95 -30.92
C GLN A 53 12.55 3.60 -29.45
N THR A 54 13.26 4.43 -28.67
CA THR A 54 13.41 4.23 -27.23
C THR A 54 12.04 4.30 -26.53
N VAL A 55 11.20 5.29 -26.83
CA VAL A 55 9.84 5.40 -26.26
C VAL A 55 8.98 4.19 -26.64
N LYS A 56 9.05 3.76 -27.90
CA LYS A 56 8.35 2.56 -28.38
C LYS A 56 8.82 1.31 -27.64
N GLN A 57 10.13 1.13 -27.50
CA GLN A 57 10.72 -0.04 -26.86
C GLN A 57 10.36 -0.10 -25.38
N LEU A 58 10.46 1.02 -24.65
CA LEU A 58 10.03 1.12 -23.26
C LEU A 58 8.55 0.71 -23.09
N ARG A 59 7.67 1.13 -24.01
CA ARG A 59 6.27 0.74 -23.95
C ARG A 59 6.05 -0.74 -24.27
N SER A 60 6.72 -1.26 -25.30
CA SER A 60 6.66 -2.68 -25.67
C SER A 60 7.21 -3.59 -24.56
N ASP A 61 8.26 -3.17 -23.84
CA ASP A 61 8.81 -3.93 -22.72
C ASP A 61 7.83 -4.01 -21.54
N LEU A 62 6.93 -3.03 -21.39
CA LEU A 62 5.86 -3.11 -20.40
C LEU A 62 4.74 -4.10 -20.77
N GLU A 63 4.59 -4.43 -22.06
CA GLU A 63 3.57 -5.33 -22.59
C GLU A 63 4.05 -6.77 -22.74
N ARG A 64 5.37 -7.01 -22.74
CA ARG A 64 5.99 -8.30 -23.05
C ARG A 64 5.72 -9.36 -21.96
N GLN A 65 5.53 -10.61 -22.40
CA GLN A 65 5.59 -11.82 -21.56
C GLN A 65 6.74 -12.75 -22.02
N PRO A 66 7.41 -13.51 -21.11
CA PRO A 66 7.11 -13.67 -19.69
C PRO A 66 7.46 -12.45 -18.84
N ASP A 67 6.81 -12.33 -17.69
CA ASP A 67 7.02 -11.21 -16.78
C ASP A 67 8.48 -11.19 -16.29
N PRO A 68 9.15 -10.02 -16.36
CA PRO A 68 10.49 -9.87 -15.84
C PRO A 68 10.49 -9.98 -14.31
N SER A 69 11.68 -10.12 -13.71
CA SER A 69 11.81 -10.05 -12.24
C SER A 69 11.18 -8.76 -11.70
N LEU A 70 10.64 -8.77 -10.47
CA LEU A 70 9.93 -7.60 -9.91
C LEU A 70 10.81 -6.33 -9.90
N THR A 71 12.12 -6.47 -9.67
CA THR A 71 13.05 -5.33 -9.70
C THR A 71 13.25 -4.79 -11.12
N THR A 72 13.38 -5.67 -12.12
CA THR A 72 13.41 -5.27 -13.53
C THR A 72 12.09 -4.62 -13.95
N ARG A 73 10.95 -5.16 -13.51
CA ARG A 73 9.62 -4.59 -13.77
C ARG A 73 9.48 -3.17 -13.22
N ARG A 74 9.96 -2.94 -11.99
CA ARG A 74 10.05 -1.61 -11.37
C ARG A 74 10.87 -0.65 -12.24
N ASP A 75 12.04 -1.07 -12.71
CA ASP A 75 12.94 -0.20 -13.48
C ASP A 75 12.34 0.18 -14.85
N LEU A 76 11.67 -0.77 -15.51
CA LEU A 76 10.94 -0.51 -16.76
C LEU A 76 9.83 0.53 -16.54
N LEU A 77 9.02 0.37 -15.49
CA LEU A 77 7.94 1.32 -15.16
C LEU A 77 8.49 2.72 -14.84
N GLN A 78 9.60 2.81 -14.08
CA GLN A 78 10.24 4.09 -13.79
C GLN A 78 10.77 4.78 -15.04
N ASN A 79 11.47 4.05 -15.91
CA ASN A 79 12.04 4.60 -17.13
C ASN A 79 10.94 5.05 -18.10
N TYR A 80 9.89 4.25 -18.25
CA TYR A 80 8.77 4.63 -19.09
C TYR A 80 8.00 5.84 -18.52
N TYR A 81 7.77 5.90 -17.20
CA TYR A 81 7.14 7.07 -16.60
C TYR A 81 7.93 8.37 -16.83
N LYS A 82 9.26 8.31 -16.70
CA LYS A 82 10.15 9.45 -17.02
C LYS A 82 10.01 9.87 -18.48
N ALA A 83 9.98 8.91 -19.41
CA ALA A 83 9.76 9.19 -20.83
C ALA A 83 8.40 9.85 -21.07
N LEU A 84 7.32 9.36 -20.44
CA LEU A 84 5.98 9.96 -20.54
C LEU A 84 5.95 11.40 -20.01
N CYS A 85 6.67 11.71 -18.93
CA CYS A 85 6.80 13.08 -18.44
C CYS A 85 7.43 14.01 -19.48
N LEU A 86 8.43 13.53 -20.23
CA LEU A 86 9.03 14.31 -21.32
C LEU A 86 8.08 14.43 -22.51
N VAL A 87 7.42 13.33 -22.92
CA VAL A 87 6.45 13.33 -24.02
C VAL A 87 5.31 14.32 -23.76
N GLU A 88 4.77 14.37 -22.54
CA GLU A 88 3.71 15.33 -22.14
C GLU A 88 4.12 16.79 -22.42
N THR A 89 5.41 17.14 -22.26
CA THR A 89 5.88 18.52 -22.45
C THR A 89 6.12 18.89 -23.92
N ARG A 90 6.14 17.93 -24.83
CA ARG A 90 6.52 18.12 -26.24
C ARG A 90 5.40 17.84 -27.23
N PHE A 91 4.49 16.93 -26.87
CA PHE A 91 3.47 16.43 -27.77
C PHE A 91 2.06 16.68 -27.22
N PRO A 92 1.26 17.51 -27.89
CA PRO A 92 -0.13 17.65 -27.53
C PRO A 92 -0.90 16.40 -27.99
N ILE A 93 -1.36 15.59 -27.04
CA ILE A 93 -2.18 14.39 -27.30
C ILE A 93 -3.59 14.68 -26.79
N SER A 94 -4.54 14.80 -27.72
CA SER A 94 -5.95 15.11 -27.43
C SER A 94 -6.83 14.74 -28.64
N PRO A 95 -8.17 14.76 -28.50
CA PRO A 95 -9.09 14.64 -29.63
C PRO A 95 -9.06 15.79 -30.65
N ASP A 96 -8.40 16.91 -30.35
CA ASP A 96 -8.34 18.07 -31.25
C ASP A 96 -7.65 17.73 -32.57
N LYS A 97 -8.10 18.37 -33.66
CA LYS A 97 -7.62 18.06 -35.03
C LYS A 97 -6.15 18.40 -35.25
N ASP A 98 -5.65 19.43 -34.59
CA ASP A 98 -4.27 19.92 -34.71
C ASP A 98 -3.32 19.20 -33.73
N HIS A 99 -3.86 18.33 -32.88
CA HIS A 99 -3.11 17.53 -31.92
C HIS A 99 -2.90 16.09 -32.42
N ILE A 100 -2.11 15.31 -31.70
CA ILE A 100 -1.98 13.88 -31.96
C ILE A 100 -3.25 13.18 -31.45
N ASN A 101 -4.19 12.95 -32.36
CA ASN A 101 -5.54 12.45 -32.07
C ASN A 101 -5.78 10.99 -32.49
N ASN A 102 -4.74 10.29 -32.92
CA ASN A 102 -4.78 8.87 -33.31
C ASN A 102 -4.13 7.94 -32.28
N ILE A 103 -3.81 8.46 -31.08
CA ILE A 103 -3.41 7.66 -29.92
C ILE A 103 -4.59 7.57 -28.94
N THR A 104 -4.96 6.35 -28.56
CA THR A 104 -5.95 6.10 -27.51
C THR A 104 -5.37 5.13 -26.50
N PHE A 105 -5.17 5.61 -25.28
CA PHE A 105 -4.68 4.79 -24.17
C PHE A 105 -5.85 4.06 -23.51
N VAL A 106 -5.70 2.75 -23.30
CA VAL A 106 -6.75 1.91 -22.68
C VAL A 106 -6.16 1.12 -21.51
N TRP A 107 -6.81 1.22 -20.36
CA TRP A 107 -6.41 0.52 -19.13
C TRP A 107 -7.61 -0.09 -18.42
N HIS A 108 -7.42 -1.30 -17.90
CA HIS A 108 -8.41 -2.03 -17.14
C HIS A 108 -8.25 -1.74 -15.65
N ASP A 109 -9.37 -1.63 -14.93
CA ASP A 109 -9.38 -1.48 -13.48
C ASP A 109 -8.72 -2.69 -12.81
N ALA A 110 -7.78 -2.46 -11.88
CA ALA A 110 -7.00 -3.51 -11.21
C ALA A 110 -7.84 -4.43 -10.31
N PHE A 111 -8.97 -3.93 -9.80
CA PHE A 111 -9.82 -4.66 -8.86
C PHE A 111 -11.09 -5.18 -9.54
N LYS A 112 -11.57 -4.46 -10.56
CA LYS A 112 -12.71 -4.85 -11.39
C LYS A 112 -12.32 -4.96 -12.86
N ASN A 113 -11.53 -5.98 -13.21
CA ASN A 113 -10.96 -6.19 -14.56
C ASN A 113 -11.93 -6.10 -15.77
N LYS A 114 -13.25 -6.20 -15.55
CA LYS A 114 -14.29 -5.98 -16.59
C LYS A 114 -14.49 -4.50 -16.93
N GLN A 115 -14.11 -3.60 -16.03
CA GLN A 115 -14.18 -2.15 -16.21
C GLN A 115 -12.87 -1.65 -16.83
N LYS A 116 -12.98 -0.66 -17.71
CA LYS A 116 -11.83 -0.04 -18.38
C LYS A 116 -12.05 1.45 -18.61
N ALA A 117 -10.95 2.18 -18.67
CA ALA A 117 -10.89 3.56 -19.11
C ALA A 117 -10.21 3.63 -20.48
N SER A 118 -10.64 4.57 -21.30
CA SER A 118 -10.11 4.86 -22.63
C SER A 118 -10.03 6.36 -22.83
N GLN A 119 -8.83 6.89 -23.04
CA GLN A 119 -8.61 8.33 -23.20
C GLN A 119 -7.61 8.62 -24.32
N GLN A 120 -7.86 9.70 -25.07
CA GLN A 120 -6.91 10.26 -26.03
C GLN A 120 -6.05 11.34 -25.36
N ASN A 121 -5.53 11.07 -24.17
CA ASN A 121 -4.58 11.96 -23.50
C ASN A 121 -3.56 11.13 -22.71
N ILE A 122 -2.39 11.70 -22.48
CA ILE A 122 -1.27 11.00 -21.81
C ILE A 122 -1.49 10.80 -20.31
N HIS A 123 -2.44 11.51 -19.69
CA HIS A 123 -2.60 11.50 -18.24
C HIS A 123 -3.13 10.15 -17.73
N LEU A 124 -4.01 9.48 -18.48
CA LEU A 124 -4.43 8.12 -18.15
C LEU A 124 -3.25 7.14 -18.13
N GLU A 125 -2.38 7.20 -19.14
CA GLU A 125 -1.18 6.36 -19.24
C GLU A 125 -0.25 6.60 -18.04
N LYS A 126 0.06 7.86 -17.73
CA LYS A 126 0.90 8.23 -16.59
C LYS A 126 0.32 7.75 -15.26
N ALA A 127 -0.98 7.91 -15.05
CA ALA A 127 -1.66 7.48 -13.83
C ALA A 127 -1.60 5.95 -13.66
N ALA A 128 -1.85 5.20 -14.74
CA ALA A 128 -1.80 3.74 -14.70
C ALA A 128 -0.38 3.19 -14.51
N VAL A 129 0.63 3.80 -15.13
CA VAL A 129 2.04 3.42 -14.92
C VAL A 129 2.48 3.66 -13.48
N LEU A 130 2.08 4.78 -12.86
CA LEU A 130 2.33 5.03 -11.43
C LEU A 130 1.61 4.02 -10.53
N PHE A 131 0.36 3.68 -10.85
CA PHE A 131 -0.37 2.64 -10.13
C PHE A 131 0.39 1.31 -10.18
N ASN A 132 0.83 0.88 -11.36
CA ASN A 132 1.59 -0.36 -11.51
C ASN A 132 2.95 -0.29 -10.80
N LEU A 133 3.61 0.87 -10.77
CA LEU A 133 4.83 1.05 -9.99
C LEU A 133 4.59 0.82 -8.49
N GLY A 134 3.51 1.40 -7.95
CA GLY A 134 3.06 1.13 -6.58
C GLY A 134 2.76 -0.34 -6.34
N ALA A 135 2.05 -0.98 -7.28
CA ALA A 135 1.72 -2.41 -7.21
C ALA A 135 2.98 -3.29 -7.17
N VAL A 136 3.93 -3.08 -8.07
CA VAL A 136 5.19 -3.84 -8.11
C VAL A 136 6.00 -3.65 -6.82
N TYR A 137 6.10 -2.42 -6.30
CA TYR A 137 6.77 -2.20 -5.01
C TYR A 137 6.10 -2.96 -3.86
N SER A 138 4.77 -3.05 -3.84
CA SER A 138 4.05 -3.82 -2.82
C SER A 138 4.35 -5.33 -2.92
N GLN A 139 4.47 -5.85 -4.15
CA GLN A 139 4.84 -7.25 -4.41
C GLN A 139 6.30 -7.53 -4.03
N ILE A 140 7.22 -6.59 -4.30
CA ILE A 140 8.61 -6.66 -3.83
C ILE A 140 8.64 -6.73 -2.30
N GLY A 141 7.84 -5.92 -1.61
CA GLY A 141 7.73 -5.93 -0.16
C GLY A 141 7.33 -7.31 0.39
N LEU A 142 6.37 -7.98 -0.26
CA LEU A 142 5.97 -9.34 0.09
C LEU A 142 7.01 -10.41 -0.23
N SER A 143 7.92 -10.17 -1.17
CA SER A 143 8.92 -11.17 -1.58
C SER A 143 10.05 -11.38 -0.56
N TYR A 144 10.21 -10.45 0.39
CA TYR A 144 11.27 -10.54 1.40
C TYR A 144 10.88 -11.40 2.60
N ASP A 145 11.84 -12.19 3.10
CA ASP A 145 11.66 -12.98 4.31
C ASP A 145 11.71 -12.12 5.58
N ARG A 146 10.52 -11.83 6.12
CA ARG A 146 10.34 -11.02 7.33
C ARG A 146 10.70 -11.75 8.63
N ALA A 147 11.13 -13.01 8.59
CA ALA A 147 11.77 -13.65 9.75
C ALA A 147 13.14 -13.01 10.04
N THR A 148 13.83 -12.51 9.02
CA THR A 148 15.15 -11.87 9.15
C THR A 148 15.08 -10.37 9.40
N VAL A 149 16.08 -9.82 10.12
CA VAL A 149 16.22 -8.37 10.35
C VAL A 149 16.32 -7.61 9.02
N ASP A 150 17.14 -8.12 8.10
CA ASP A 150 17.33 -7.50 6.79
C ASP A 150 16.08 -7.59 5.91
N GLY A 151 15.39 -8.73 5.89
CA GLY A 151 14.15 -8.88 5.13
C GLY A 151 13.05 -7.94 5.62
N ARG A 152 12.90 -7.72 6.94
CA ARG A 152 11.99 -6.69 7.48
C ARG A 152 12.37 -5.28 7.04
N ARG A 153 13.66 -4.94 7.07
CA ARG A 153 14.15 -3.63 6.64
C ARG A 153 13.88 -3.40 5.14
N LEU A 154 14.18 -4.39 4.30
CA LEU A 154 13.96 -4.33 2.86
C LEU A 154 12.48 -4.29 2.50
N ALA A 155 11.64 -5.09 3.16
CA ALA A 155 10.18 -5.04 3.03
C ALA A 155 9.62 -3.66 3.39
N SER A 156 10.07 -3.09 4.52
CA SER A 156 9.68 -1.73 4.92
C SER A 156 10.02 -0.69 3.85
N HIS A 157 11.24 -0.73 3.30
CA HIS A 157 11.66 0.18 2.24
C HIS A 157 10.82 0.02 0.97
N ALA A 158 10.49 -1.22 0.58
CA ALA A 158 9.65 -1.47 -0.58
C ALA A 158 8.21 -0.95 -0.38
N PHE A 159 7.61 -1.15 0.79
CA PHE A 159 6.30 -0.58 1.11
C PHE A 159 6.32 0.95 1.19
N ILE A 160 7.39 1.56 1.71
CA ILE A 160 7.60 3.02 1.67
C ILE A 160 7.64 3.54 0.22
N ALA A 161 8.33 2.83 -0.68
CA ALA A 161 8.39 3.18 -2.09
C ALA A 161 7.03 2.99 -2.79
N SER A 162 6.29 1.94 -2.42
CA SER A 162 4.91 1.72 -2.89
C SER A 162 3.98 2.86 -2.47
N ALA A 163 4.00 3.23 -1.19
CA ALA A 163 3.28 4.39 -0.67
C ALA A 163 3.68 5.67 -1.40
N GLY A 164 4.96 5.83 -1.71
CA GLY A 164 5.50 6.90 -2.54
C GLY A 164 4.84 7.02 -3.91
N ALA A 165 4.81 5.92 -4.66
CA ALA A 165 4.19 5.88 -5.99
C ALA A 165 2.68 6.23 -5.93
N PHE A 166 1.95 5.69 -4.94
CA PHE A 166 0.54 6.03 -4.74
C PHE A 166 0.33 7.48 -4.28
N ALA A 167 1.22 8.04 -3.48
CA ALA A 167 1.19 9.46 -3.11
C ALA A 167 1.38 10.37 -4.34
N ILE A 168 2.33 10.05 -5.22
CA ILE A 168 2.53 10.80 -6.48
C ILE A 168 1.31 10.65 -7.39
N LEU A 169 0.72 9.45 -7.48
CA LEU A 169 -0.52 9.23 -8.21
C LEU A 169 -1.64 10.13 -7.67
N ARG A 170 -1.87 10.11 -6.36
CA ARG A 170 -2.88 10.92 -5.68
C ARG A 170 -2.67 12.42 -5.92
N ASP A 171 -1.45 12.89 -5.67
CA ASP A 171 -1.15 14.32 -5.63
C ASP A 171 -1.08 14.94 -7.03
N ASN A 172 -0.67 14.17 -8.07
CA ASN A 172 -0.36 14.74 -9.40
C ASN A 172 -1.12 14.13 -10.58
N ALA A 173 -1.34 12.80 -10.62
CA ALA A 173 -1.79 12.11 -11.83
C ALA A 173 -3.28 11.76 -11.83
N ALA A 174 -3.87 11.46 -10.67
CA ALA A 174 -5.26 11.06 -10.53
C ALA A 174 -6.23 12.16 -11.02
N THR A 175 -6.06 13.38 -10.55
CA THR A 175 -6.91 14.52 -10.96
C THR A 175 -6.78 14.83 -12.45
N LYS A 176 -5.56 14.74 -13.02
CA LYS A 176 -5.36 14.96 -14.45
C LYS A 176 -6.03 13.88 -15.29
N ALA A 177 -5.94 12.61 -14.86
CA ALA A 177 -6.61 11.51 -15.53
C ALA A 177 -8.15 11.62 -15.42
N SER A 178 -8.70 12.16 -14.32
CA SER A 178 -10.16 12.30 -14.16
C SER A 178 -10.79 13.37 -15.04
N ILE A 179 -10.01 14.31 -15.59
CA ILE A 179 -10.50 15.35 -16.52
C ILE A 179 -10.85 14.74 -17.89
N GLY A 180 -10.26 13.58 -18.24
CA GLY A 180 -10.54 12.90 -19.50
C GLY A 180 -11.94 12.28 -19.57
N SER A 181 -12.28 11.75 -20.75
CA SER A 181 -13.62 11.24 -21.06
C SER A 181 -14.06 9.99 -20.26
N SER A 182 -13.13 9.24 -19.67
CA SER A 182 -13.45 8.08 -18.83
C SER A 182 -12.29 7.73 -17.90
N THR A 183 -12.56 7.37 -16.65
CA THR A 183 -11.54 6.89 -15.69
C THR A 183 -12.06 5.67 -14.93
N THR A 184 -11.16 4.93 -14.29
CA THR A 184 -11.50 3.81 -13.40
C THR A 184 -11.25 4.20 -11.95
N VAL A 185 -12.04 3.64 -11.02
CA VAL A 185 -12.04 4.06 -9.61
C VAL A 185 -10.70 3.76 -8.94
N ASP A 186 -9.99 2.72 -9.39
CA ASP A 186 -8.64 2.40 -8.91
C ASP A 186 -7.59 3.51 -9.15
N LEU A 187 -7.83 4.42 -10.09
CA LEU A 187 -6.99 5.59 -10.35
C LEU A 187 -7.50 6.88 -9.68
N SER A 188 -8.54 6.80 -8.85
CA SER A 188 -9.08 7.99 -8.17
C SER A 188 -8.16 8.47 -7.04
N VAL A 189 -8.33 9.74 -6.65
CA VAL A 189 -7.60 10.34 -5.52
C VAL A 189 -7.87 9.58 -4.23
N GLU A 190 -9.11 9.16 -4.02
CA GLU A 190 -9.54 8.38 -2.85
C GLU A 190 -8.87 7.01 -2.84
N CYS A 191 -8.85 6.30 -3.98
CA CYS A 191 -8.22 4.98 -4.05
C CYS A 191 -6.71 5.07 -3.83
N ALA A 192 -6.03 6.00 -4.52
CA ALA A 192 -4.60 6.21 -4.37
C ALA A 192 -4.23 6.60 -2.92
N GLY A 193 -5.02 7.48 -2.29
CA GLY A 193 -4.83 7.83 -0.88
C GLY A 193 -5.03 6.66 0.08
N MET A 194 -6.04 5.81 -0.17
CA MET A 194 -6.26 4.60 0.61
C MET A 194 -5.08 3.63 0.47
N LEU A 195 -4.61 3.38 -0.75
CA LEU A 195 -3.49 2.49 -1.02
C LEU A 195 -2.18 3.02 -0.41
N GLU A 196 -1.94 4.34 -0.44
CA GLU A 196 -0.82 4.96 0.27
C GLU A 196 -0.86 4.63 1.77
N ARG A 197 -2.01 4.84 2.43
CA ARG A 197 -2.15 4.54 3.88
C ARG A 197 -1.97 3.06 4.17
N LEU A 198 -2.52 2.18 3.33
CA LEU A 198 -2.33 0.73 3.45
C LEU A 198 -0.83 0.35 3.38
N MET A 199 -0.09 0.91 2.42
CA MET A 199 1.33 0.62 2.27
C MET A 199 2.17 1.20 3.42
N LEU A 200 1.85 2.39 3.92
CA LEU A 200 2.49 2.95 5.13
C LEU A 200 2.23 2.09 6.37
N ALA A 201 1.02 1.53 6.51
CA ALA A 201 0.70 0.64 7.60
C ALA A 201 1.60 -0.61 7.60
N GLN A 202 1.73 -1.27 6.43
CA GLN A 202 2.60 -2.44 6.27
C GLN A 202 4.08 -2.11 6.45
N ALA A 203 4.52 -0.93 6.00
CA ALA A 203 5.88 -0.46 6.22
C ALA A 203 6.18 -0.24 7.71
N GLN A 204 5.26 0.38 8.43
CA GLN A 204 5.35 0.64 9.87
C GLN A 204 5.32 -0.67 10.66
N GLU A 205 4.55 -1.66 10.22
CA GLU A 205 4.52 -3.00 10.81
C GLU A 205 5.86 -3.73 10.67
N CYS A 206 6.52 -3.64 9.51
CA CYS A 206 7.88 -4.14 9.33
C CYS A 206 8.87 -3.45 10.31
N VAL A 207 8.70 -2.14 10.54
CA VAL A 207 9.52 -1.40 11.51
C VAL A 207 9.23 -1.85 12.94
N PHE A 208 7.96 -2.09 13.27
CA PHE A 208 7.54 -2.59 14.58
C PHE A 208 8.17 -3.94 14.89
N GLU A 209 8.07 -4.91 13.99
CA GLU A 209 8.70 -6.22 14.15
C GLU A 209 10.22 -6.11 14.32
N ASN A 210 10.86 -5.20 13.57
CA ASN A 210 12.29 -4.93 13.72
C ASN A 210 12.62 -4.27 15.07
N THR A 211 11.73 -3.42 15.58
CA THR A 211 11.88 -2.74 16.87
C THR A 211 11.80 -3.75 18.02
N ILE A 212 10.87 -4.72 17.94
CA ILE A 212 10.79 -5.85 18.87
C ILE A 212 12.05 -6.70 18.80
N ALA A 213 12.49 -7.08 17.59
CA ALA A 213 13.67 -7.93 17.41
C ALA A 213 14.96 -7.30 17.95
N LYS A 214 15.05 -5.95 17.99
CA LYS A 214 16.16 -5.21 18.60
C LYS A 214 16.10 -5.13 20.13
N GLY A 215 15.05 -5.67 20.76
CA GLY A 215 14.86 -5.58 22.22
C GLY A 215 14.54 -4.16 22.70
N SER A 216 13.88 -3.34 21.85
CA SER A 216 13.49 -1.99 22.26
C SER A 216 12.46 -2.04 23.38
N THR A 217 12.40 -0.99 24.20
CA THR A 217 11.45 -0.94 25.33
C THR A 217 10.00 -1.11 24.85
N PRO A 218 9.13 -1.75 25.65
CA PRO A 218 7.72 -1.92 25.29
C PRO A 218 7.01 -0.60 24.95
N GLY A 219 7.43 0.52 25.54
CA GLY A 219 6.80 1.83 25.30
C GLY A 219 7.12 2.41 23.92
N VAL A 220 8.32 2.13 23.41
CA VAL A 220 8.68 2.48 22.02
C VAL A 220 7.91 1.58 21.05
N CYS A 221 7.88 0.27 21.30
CA CYS A 221 7.11 -0.69 20.50
C CYS A 221 5.64 -0.29 20.39
N ALA A 222 5.01 0.09 21.52
CA ALA A 222 3.62 0.50 21.57
C ALA A 222 3.32 1.76 20.73
N LYS A 223 4.21 2.76 20.76
CA LYS A 223 4.05 3.98 19.95
C LYS A 223 4.11 3.69 18.45
N ILE A 224 5.03 2.80 18.04
CA ILE A 224 5.22 2.40 16.65
C ILE A 224 4.04 1.54 16.18
N SER A 225 3.59 0.58 17.00
CA SER A 225 2.39 -0.24 16.71
C SER A 225 1.13 0.61 16.60
N ARG A 226 0.94 1.56 17.52
CA ARG A 226 -0.21 2.47 17.49
C ARG A 226 -0.28 3.22 16.17
N GLN A 227 0.85 3.69 15.66
CA GLN A 227 0.88 4.36 14.37
C GLN A 227 0.53 3.44 13.19
N ALA A 228 0.97 2.17 13.22
CA ALA A 228 0.55 1.19 12.19
C ALA A 228 -0.97 1.00 12.21
N GLY A 229 -1.55 0.88 13.40
CA GLY A 229 -3.00 0.81 13.59
C GLY A 229 -3.73 2.04 13.03
N LEU A 230 -3.24 3.26 13.27
CA LEU A 230 -3.83 4.48 12.72
C LEU A 230 -3.83 4.47 11.18
N TYR A 231 -2.74 4.05 10.54
CA TYR A 231 -2.69 3.96 9.08
C TYR A 231 -3.69 2.94 8.51
N TYR A 232 -3.82 1.78 9.15
CA TYR A 232 -4.85 0.82 8.74
C TYR A 232 -6.28 1.33 9.01
N GLU A 233 -6.50 2.08 10.10
CA GLU A 233 -7.80 2.72 10.41
C GLU A 233 -8.19 3.71 9.32
N GLU A 234 -7.26 4.57 8.91
CA GLU A 234 -7.48 5.53 7.82
C GLU A 234 -7.74 4.82 6.49
N ALA A 235 -6.97 3.79 6.14
CA ALA A 235 -7.18 3.00 4.93
C ALA A 235 -8.57 2.32 4.93
N LEU A 236 -8.95 1.74 6.08
CA LEU A 236 -10.26 1.12 6.25
C LEU A 236 -11.40 2.14 6.17
N ALA A 237 -11.25 3.30 6.81
CA ALA A 237 -12.23 4.38 6.75
C ALA A 237 -12.47 4.80 5.30
N ALA A 238 -11.39 5.01 4.53
CA ALA A 238 -11.47 5.34 3.10
C ALA A 238 -12.23 4.27 2.30
N CYS A 239 -11.98 2.98 2.56
CA CYS A 239 -12.72 1.88 1.92
C CYS A 239 -14.22 1.87 2.22
N ASN A 240 -14.70 2.51 3.29
CA ASN A 240 -16.13 2.53 3.65
C ASN A 240 -16.87 3.77 3.11
N VAL A 241 -16.18 4.68 2.42
CA VAL A 241 -16.75 5.89 1.82
C VAL A 241 -16.88 5.72 0.30
N PRO A 242 -17.91 6.27 -0.37
CA PRO A 242 -17.98 6.30 -1.83
C PRO A 242 -16.77 7.02 -2.47
N PRO A 243 -16.29 6.60 -3.66
CA PRO A 243 -16.79 5.48 -4.46
C PRO A 243 -16.25 4.10 -4.02
N LEU A 244 -15.30 4.05 -3.07
CA LEU A 244 -14.55 2.83 -2.73
C LEU A 244 -15.40 1.75 -2.07
N ASN A 245 -16.42 2.14 -1.30
CA ASN A 245 -17.31 1.20 -0.61
C ASN A 245 -18.11 0.26 -1.52
N GLN A 246 -18.23 0.61 -2.81
CA GLN A 246 -18.84 -0.22 -3.85
C GLN A 246 -17.81 -0.85 -4.78
N HIS A 247 -16.54 -0.47 -4.66
CA HIS A 247 -15.47 -0.84 -5.57
C HIS A 247 -14.71 -2.08 -5.09
N PHE A 248 -14.39 -2.17 -3.80
CA PHE A 248 -13.77 -3.36 -3.24
C PHE A 248 -14.82 -4.42 -2.89
N ASP A 249 -14.57 -5.66 -3.30
CA ASP A 249 -15.34 -6.81 -2.80
C ASP A 249 -15.17 -6.94 -1.28
N ARG A 250 -16.13 -7.59 -0.61
CA ARG A 250 -16.09 -7.80 0.86
C ARG A 250 -14.71 -8.28 1.32
N ALA A 251 -14.09 -9.23 0.63
CA ALA A 251 -12.79 -9.80 1.00
C ALA A 251 -11.67 -8.76 1.23
N GLY A 252 -11.52 -7.75 0.37
CA GLY A 252 -10.46 -6.72 0.51
C GLY A 252 -10.67 -5.81 1.73
N SER A 253 -11.94 -5.46 2.00
CA SER A 253 -12.34 -4.73 3.22
C SER A 253 -12.09 -5.56 4.49
N HIS A 254 -12.25 -6.89 4.42
CA HIS A 254 -12.00 -7.79 5.56
C HIS A 254 -10.51 -7.91 5.87
N THR A 255 -9.64 -7.92 4.86
CA THR A 255 -8.20 -7.94 5.09
C THR A 255 -7.70 -6.62 5.68
N CYS A 256 -8.17 -5.47 5.21
CA CYS A 256 -7.87 -4.17 5.84
C CYS A 256 -8.35 -4.11 7.31
N LYS A 257 -9.54 -4.66 7.60
CA LYS A 257 -10.07 -4.79 8.98
C LYS A 257 -9.22 -5.70 9.84
N ALA A 258 -8.71 -6.80 9.28
CA ALA A 258 -7.89 -7.75 10.01
C ALA A 258 -6.50 -7.18 10.32
N CYS A 259 -5.86 -6.52 9.35
CA CYS A 259 -4.56 -5.87 9.54
C CYS A 259 -4.63 -4.70 10.54
N TYR A 260 -5.68 -3.86 10.49
CA TYR A 260 -5.95 -2.83 11.51
C TYR A 260 -5.95 -3.41 12.92
N ARG A 261 -6.70 -4.49 13.11
CA ARG A 261 -6.95 -5.07 14.44
C ARG A 261 -5.79 -5.92 14.93
N TYR A 262 -4.92 -6.37 14.01
CA TYR A 262 -3.62 -6.93 14.34
C TYR A 262 -2.67 -5.89 14.96
N GLY A 263 -2.71 -4.63 14.49
CA GLY A 263 -1.89 -3.53 15.02
C GLY A 263 -2.21 -3.09 16.46
N LEU A 264 -3.21 -3.70 17.10
CA LEU A 264 -3.56 -3.48 18.51
C LEU A 264 -2.72 -4.41 19.40
N GLU A 265 -1.42 -4.18 19.47
CA GLU A 265 -0.60 -4.77 20.53
C GLU A 265 -0.35 -3.74 21.63
N LEU A 266 -0.59 -4.16 22.87
CA LEU A 266 -0.62 -3.29 24.02
C LEU A 266 0.67 -3.41 24.84
N HIS A 267 1.07 -2.24 25.32
CA HIS A 267 2.29 -1.98 26.07
C HIS A 267 2.30 -2.68 27.44
N GLU A 268 3.43 -3.29 27.78
CA GLU A 268 3.82 -3.60 29.17
C GLU A 268 4.25 -2.31 29.85
N LYS A 269 3.36 -1.71 30.64
CA LYS A 269 3.57 -0.44 31.37
C LYS A 269 3.73 -0.78 32.85
N GLU A 270 4.55 -0.04 33.58
CA GLU A 270 4.71 -0.22 35.05
C GLU A 270 3.41 0.08 35.84
N GLU A 271 2.39 0.63 35.19
CA GLU A 271 1.06 0.89 35.77
C GLU A 271 0.09 -0.25 35.43
N ILE A 272 0.11 -1.30 36.25
CA ILE A 272 -0.64 -2.54 36.02
C ILE A 272 -2.15 -2.35 35.84
N ALA A 273 -2.75 -1.35 36.49
CA ALA A 273 -4.18 -1.03 36.33
C ALA A 273 -4.50 -0.53 34.92
N GLU A 274 -3.64 0.33 34.35
CA GLU A 274 -3.76 0.81 32.97
C GLU A 274 -3.54 -0.35 31.99
N GLU A 275 -2.55 -1.22 32.23
CA GLU A 275 -2.30 -2.42 31.41
C GLU A 275 -3.56 -3.30 31.33
N ILE A 276 -4.18 -3.63 32.47
CA ILE A 276 -5.41 -4.44 32.51
C ILE A 276 -6.54 -3.77 31.71
N ALA A 277 -6.77 -2.47 31.93
CA ALA A 277 -7.82 -1.73 31.24
C ALA A 277 -7.61 -1.69 29.73
N ARG A 278 -6.35 -1.52 29.29
CA ARG A 278 -5.97 -1.58 27.88
C ARG A 278 -6.18 -2.98 27.31
N LEU A 279 -5.70 -4.03 27.97
CA LEU A 279 -5.81 -5.42 27.50
C LEU A 279 -7.28 -5.82 27.31
N LYS A 280 -8.16 -5.43 28.24
CA LYS A 280 -9.62 -5.59 28.08
C LYS A 280 -10.16 -4.89 26.84
N SER A 281 -9.71 -3.66 26.57
CA SER A 281 -10.09 -2.92 25.35
C SER A 281 -9.62 -3.62 24.08
N GLY A 282 -8.37 -4.11 24.06
CA GLY A 282 -7.80 -4.86 22.93
C GLY A 282 -8.57 -6.15 22.63
N ILE A 283 -8.90 -6.93 23.66
CA ILE A 283 -9.70 -8.17 23.53
C ILE A 283 -11.11 -7.87 23.01
N SER A 284 -11.73 -6.79 23.49
CA SER A 284 -13.05 -6.35 23.01
C SER A 284 -13.01 -6.01 21.52
N ALA A 285 -12.04 -5.19 21.10
CA ALA A 285 -11.83 -4.85 19.69
C ALA A 285 -11.51 -6.08 18.82
N LEU A 286 -10.73 -7.03 19.35
CA LEU A 286 -10.38 -8.29 18.68
C LEU A 286 -11.55 -9.29 18.62
N SER A 287 -12.53 -9.18 19.51
CA SER A 287 -13.78 -9.94 19.45
C SER A 287 -14.73 -9.37 18.39
N GLU A 288 -14.81 -8.04 18.28
CA GLU A 288 -15.57 -7.36 17.21
C GLU A 288 -14.96 -7.57 15.83
N ALA A 289 -13.63 -7.48 15.71
CA ALA A 289 -12.88 -8.67 15.34
C ALA A 289 -13.47 -9.68 14.37
N LYS A 290 -13.49 -10.86 14.96
CA LYS A 290 -13.87 -12.14 14.42
C LYS A 290 -15.28 -12.16 13.84
N LYS A 291 -16.18 -11.28 14.32
CA LYS A 291 -17.52 -11.15 13.74
C LYS A 291 -17.47 -10.71 12.28
N SER A 292 -16.44 -9.95 11.89
CA SER A 292 -16.23 -9.41 10.55
C SER A 292 -15.12 -10.12 9.77
N THR A 293 -14.76 -11.36 10.10
CA THR A 293 -13.71 -12.13 9.38
C THR A 293 -14.25 -13.38 8.68
N LYS A 294 -15.59 -13.52 8.54
CA LYS A 294 -16.20 -14.62 7.77
C LYS A 294 -15.71 -14.56 6.32
N GLY A 295 -14.98 -15.59 5.89
CA GLY A 295 -14.36 -15.67 4.56
C GLY A 295 -12.94 -15.12 4.46
N ALA A 296 -12.32 -14.70 5.57
CA ALA A 296 -10.90 -14.34 5.59
C ALA A 296 -10.00 -15.58 5.38
N ALA A 297 -8.79 -15.36 4.87
CA ALA A 297 -7.81 -16.42 4.68
C ALA A 297 -7.46 -17.12 6.00
N ALA A 298 -7.19 -18.44 5.95
CA ALA A 298 -6.88 -19.23 7.15
C ALA A 298 -5.72 -18.66 7.97
N GLN A 299 -4.71 -18.09 7.31
CA GLN A 299 -3.56 -17.43 7.94
C GLN A 299 -3.96 -16.21 8.77
N ILE A 300 -4.95 -15.43 8.30
CA ILE A 300 -5.50 -14.29 9.03
C ILE A 300 -6.24 -14.78 10.28
N LEU A 301 -7.04 -15.85 10.13
CA LEU A 301 -7.79 -16.43 11.25
C LEU A 301 -6.85 -17.01 12.33
N ASP A 302 -5.76 -17.66 11.91
CA ASP A 302 -4.72 -18.19 12.79
C ASP A 302 -3.99 -17.06 13.54
N ALA A 303 -3.58 -16.01 12.82
CA ALA A 303 -2.93 -14.84 13.42
C ALA A 303 -3.85 -14.15 14.46
N ILE A 304 -5.13 -13.94 14.13
CA ILE A 304 -6.13 -13.38 15.05
C ILE A 304 -6.28 -14.25 16.30
N SER A 305 -6.32 -15.58 16.12
CA SER A 305 -6.46 -16.52 17.25
C SER A 305 -5.23 -16.52 18.15
N LYS A 306 -4.02 -16.44 17.57
CA LYS A 306 -2.76 -16.31 18.31
C LYS A 306 -2.68 -15.00 19.10
N LEU A 307 -3.07 -13.89 18.48
CA LEU A 307 -3.11 -12.58 19.15
C LEU A 307 -4.08 -12.60 20.32
N GLU A 308 -5.27 -13.19 20.15
CA GLU A 308 -6.25 -13.31 21.23
C GLU A 308 -5.73 -14.15 22.40
N ALA A 309 -5.09 -15.29 22.10
CA ALA A 309 -4.49 -16.14 23.13
C ALA A 309 -3.40 -15.39 23.91
N ASN A 310 -2.58 -14.58 23.23
CA ASN A 310 -1.54 -13.77 23.87
C ASN A 310 -2.15 -12.67 24.75
N LEU A 311 -3.15 -11.94 24.24
CA LEU A 311 -3.84 -10.88 25.00
C LEU A 311 -4.52 -11.44 26.27
N ASN A 312 -5.21 -12.58 26.15
CA ASN A 312 -5.84 -13.22 27.31
C ASN A 312 -4.82 -13.68 28.35
N ARG A 313 -3.71 -14.29 27.91
CA ARG A 313 -2.63 -14.70 28.81
C ARG A 313 -2.01 -13.52 29.56
N ASN A 314 -1.76 -12.42 28.86
CA ASN A 314 -1.22 -11.20 29.46
C ASN A 314 -2.22 -10.57 30.44
N LEU A 315 -3.52 -10.58 30.10
CA LEU A 315 -4.58 -10.08 30.97
C LEU A 315 -4.66 -10.89 32.26
N GLU A 316 -4.66 -12.23 32.17
CA GLU A 316 -4.67 -13.11 33.34
C GLU A 316 -3.46 -12.87 34.24
N ARG A 317 -2.26 -12.72 33.65
CA ARG A 317 -1.04 -12.37 34.37
C ARG A 317 -1.19 -11.05 35.12
N ALA A 318 -1.55 -9.98 34.41
CA ALA A 318 -1.65 -8.64 34.98
C ALA A 318 -2.73 -8.55 36.07
N VAL A 319 -3.90 -9.17 35.86
CA VAL A 319 -4.97 -9.24 36.87
C VAL A 319 -4.48 -9.97 38.11
N LYS A 320 -3.85 -11.14 37.96
CA LYS A 320 -3.35 -11.93 39.09
C LYS A 320 -2.29 -11.18 39.91
N GLU A 321 -1.41 -10.43 39.25
CA GLU A 321 -0.38 -9.64 39.93
C GLU A 321 -0.98 -8.40 40.59
N ASN A 322 -1.94 -7.72 39.95
CA ASN A 322 -2.66 -6.62 40.56
C ASN A 322 -3.45 -7.07 41.80
N ASP A 323 -4.11 -8.22 41.75
CA ASP A 323 -4.91 -8.75 42.87
C ASP A 323 -4.05 -9.23 44.05
N ARG A 324 -2.74 -9.44 43.85
CA ARG A 324 -1.83 -9.98 44.87
C ARG A 324 -0.82 -8.98 45.40
N VAL A 325 -0.38 -8.04 44.57
CA VAL A 325 0.77 -7.17 44.86
C VAL A 325 0.33 -5.71 44.92
N TYR A 326 -0.26 -5.18 43.84
CA TYR A 326 -0.46 -3.75 43.68
C TYR A 326 -1.82 -3.25 44.21
N LEU A 327 -2.85 -4.09 44.17
CA LEU A 327 -4.22 -3.81 44.61
C LEU A 327 -4.79 -2.50 44.05
N MET A 328 -4.40 -2.15 42.82
CA MET A 328 -4.82 -0.91 42.19
C MET A 328 -6.23 -1.04 41.62
N ARG A 329 -6.99 0.05 41.68
CA ARG A 329 -8.29 0.14 41.00
C ARG A 329 -8.07 0.23 39.50
N VAL A 330 -8.59 -0.75 38.76
CA VAL A 330 -8.57 -0.75 37.29
C VAL A 330 -9.48 0.37 36.77
N PRO A 331 -8.95 1.36 36.00
CA PRO A 331 -9.76 2.42 35.43
C PRO A 331 -10.68 1.90 34.30
N SER A 332 -11.68 2.69 33.94
CA SER A 332 -12.50 2.40 32.77
C SER A 332 -11.66 2.55 31.48
N PRO A 333 -11.82 1.69 30.47
CA PRO A 333 -11.17 1.89 29.16
C PRO A 333 -11.46 3.27 28.54
N SER A 334 -12.66 3.82 28.77
CA SER A 334 -13.05 5.14 28.27
C SER A 334 -12.37 6.32 28.96
N SER A 335 -11.79 6.12 30.14
CA SER A 335 -11.05 7.16 30.88
C SER A 335 -9.56 7.15 30.60
N LEU A 336 -9.06 6.20 29.80
CA LEU A 336 -7.64 6.12 29.47
C LEU A 336 -7.25 7.16 28.41
N PRO A 337 -6.09 7.83 28.57
CA PRO A 337 -5.58 8.69 27.52
C PRO A 337 -5.22 7.85 26.27
N PRO A 338 -5.41 8.41 25.06
CA PRO A 338 -4.94 7.77 23.83
C PRO A 338 -3.44 7.46 23.92
N LEU A 339 -3.02 6.31 23.37
CA LEU A 339 -1.59 6.04 23.26
C LEU A 339 -0.94 7.07 22.32
N PRO A 340 0.22 7.62 22.69
CA PRO A 340 1.02 8.38 21.74
C PRO A 340 1.37 7.46 20.56
N ALA A 341 1.30 8.02 19.35
CA ALA A 341 1.70 7.35 18.12
C ALA A 341 3.03 7.93 17.62
N PHE A 342 3.87 7.10 17.01
CA PHE A 342 5.11 7.56 16.41
C PHE A 342 5.33 6.94 15.04
N SER A 343 5.36 7.76 14.00
CA SER A 343 5.64 7.30 12.65
C SER A 343 7.14 7.25 12.37
N MET A 344 7.58 6.07 11.93
CA MET A 344 8.94 5.82 11.44
C MET A 344 9.00 5.84 9.92
N VAL A 345 7.85 5.99 9.26
CA VAL A 345 7.72 5.82 7.82
C VAL A 345 7.03 7.04 7.21
N LYS A 346 7.46 7.39 6.00
CA LYS A 346 6.84 8.44 5.18
C LYS A 346 6.92 8.02 3.72
N PRO A 347 5.96 8.41 2.87
CA PRO A 347 6.03 8.11 1.44
C PRO A 347 7.33 8.65 0.84
N LEU A 348 8.02 7.83 0.06
CA LEU A 348 9.18 8.26 -0.72
C LEU A 348 8.69 8.88 -2.03
N ARG A 349 8.75 10.21 -2.14
CA ARG A 349 8.32 10.94 -3.34
C ARG A 349 9.39 11.02 -4.39
#